data_AF-A0A0R1WYP0-F1
#
_entry.id   AF-A0A0R1WYP0-F1
#
_cell.length_a   1.000
_cell.length_b   1.000
_cell.length_c   1.000
_cell.angle_alpha   90.00
_cell.angle_beta   90.00
_cell.angle_gamma   90.00
#
_symmetry.space_group_name_H-M   'P 1'
#
loop_
_entity.id
_entity.type
_entity.pdbx_description
1 polymer ?
#
loop_
_entity_poly.entity_id
_entity_poly.type
_entity_poly.pdbx_seq_one_letter_code
_entity_poly.pdbx_strand_id
1 'polypeptide(L)'
;MTSRILFILEGKKPDNSYARLLQEKMAENVVIQQYHTDIYALYSELKKDEYFDTVSMIAERDASFEYDESDFSQIYLFFDLDAQHDGYEAEALDKFRELLAFFDNETDKGKLLISYPMVEAFDYFSPNFLPNTSENKLQVFLYQHGDEKFKTKVTRFRKKNQSAGNLSLKVDYFVLINFALLDEEDIFNQIIDGTTMLERQIQEVASKKRVYIVSGYAQFIVGYFGSKYFDDILKKYDYQKMIVDVKEAN
;
A
#
# COMPACT_ATOMS: atom_id res chain seq x y z
N MET A 1 -20.42 -18.85 9.90
CA MET A 1 -19.00 -18.54 10.17
C MET A 1 -18.83 -17.05 10.02
N THR A 2 -18.22 -16.39 10.98
CA THR A 2 -17.90 -14.96 10.89
C THR A 2 -16.71 -14.85 9.96
N SER A 3 -16.86 -14.23 8.80
CA SER A 3 -15.74 -13.92 7.89
C SER A 3 -14.83 -12.94 8.62
N ARG A 4 -13.64 -13.38 9.05
CA ARG A 4 -12.63 -12.48 9.61
C ARG A 4 -11.59 -12.15 8.56
N ILE A 5 -11.06 -10.95 8.63
CA ILE A 5 -9.97 -10.49 7.78
C ILE A 5 -8.74 -10.30 8.66
N LEU A 6 -7.61 -10.90 8.30
CA LEU A 6 -6.34 -10.71 8.99
C LEU A 6 -5.52 -9.63 8.28
N PHE A 7 -5.17 -8.57 9.00
CA PHE A 7 -4.18 -7.60 8.57
C PHE A 7 -2.85 -7.86 9.26
N ILE A 8 -1.81 -8.09 8.48
CA ILE A 8 -0.45 -8.32 8.97
C ILE A 8 0.37 -7.09 8.65
N LEU A 9 0.89 -6.44 9.69
CA LEU A 9 1.69 -5.21 9.58
C LEU A 9 3.16 -5.49 9.87
N GLU A 10 4.03 -4.83 9.12
CA GLU A 10 5.48 -4.88 9.34
C GLU A 10 5.92 -4.22 10.66
N GLY A 11 6.92 -4.80 11.31
CA GLY A 11 7.69 -4.16 12.38
C GLY A 11 7.11 -4.30 13.80
N LYS A 12 7.91 -3.85 14.78
CA LYS A 12 7.60 -4.00 16.23
C LYS A 12 6.67 -2.93 16.80
N LYS A 13 6.56 -1.79 16.11
CA LYS A 13 5.71 -0.63 16.48
C LYS A 13 5.23 0.08 15.20
N PRO A 14 4.50 -0.60 14.30
CA PRO A 14 3.92 0.06 13.14
C PRO A 14 2.96 1.16 13.58
N ASP A 15 2.86 2.23 12.78
CA ASP A 15 1.72 3.13 12.88
C ASP A 15 0.49 2.38 12.36
N ASN A 16 -0.26 1.77 13.28
CA ASN A 16 -1.46 0.98 12.97
C ASN A 16 -2.73 1.82 13.04
N SER A 17 -2.63 3.15 13.10
CA SER A 17 -3.79 4.03 13.19
C SER A 17 -4.76 3.82 12.02
N TYR A 18 -4.25 3.58 10.81
CA TYR A 18 -5.05 3.30 9.62
C TYR A 18 -5.69 1.92 9.61
N ALA A 19 -4.91 0.88 9.94
CA ALA A 19 -5.47 -0.46 10.10
C ALA A 19 -6.60 -0.46 11.14
N ARG A 20 -6.43 0.24 12.27
CA ARG A 20 -7.47 0.41 13.30
C ARG A 20 -8.67 1.20 12.80
N LEU A 21 -8.46 2.29 12.08
CA LEU A 21 -9.55 3.06 11.49
C LEU A 21 -10.36 2.23 10.48
N LEU A 22 -9.70 1.35 9.72
CA LEU A 22 -10.37 0.41 8.82
C LEU A 22 -11.14 -0.65 9.62
N GLN A 23 -10.51 -1.26 10.63
CA GLN A 23 -11.18 -2.19 11.55
C GLN A 23 -12.45 -1.59 12.18
N GLU A 24 -12.44 -0.30 12.55
CA GLU A 24 -13.62 0.38 13.09
C GLU A 24 -14.71 0.68 12.05
N LYS A 25 -14.35 0.79 10.76
CA LYS A 25 -15.26 1.20 9.68
C LYS A 25 -15.79 0.04 8.84
N MET A 26 -15.09 -1.08 8.82
CA MET A 26 -15.49 -2.27 8.09
C MET A 26 -16.58 -3.04 8.84
N ALA A 27 -17.42 -3.76 8.09
CA ALA A 27 -18.48 -4.57 8.68
C ALA A 27 -17.96 -5.93 9.19
N GLU A 28 -16.89 -6.41 8.56
CA GLU A 28 -16.18 -7.64 8.88
C GLU A 28 -15.35 -7.50 10.15
N ASN A 29 -15.11 -8.64 10.80
CA ASN A 29 -14.25 -8.67 11.96
C ASN A 29 -12.79 -8.68 11.50
N VAL A 30 -12.17 -7.50 11.48
CA VAL A 30 -10.74 -7.35 11.17
C VAL A 30 -9.91 -7.67 12.42
N VAL A 31 -8.93 -8.55 12.30
CA VAL A 31 -7.89 -8.79 13.30
C VAL A 31 -6.60 -8.18 12.77
N ILE A 32 -5.89 -7.42 13.61
CA ILE A 32 -4.63 -6.76 13.24
C ILE A 32 -3.50 -7.42 14.02
N GLN A 33 -2.54 -8.01 13.30
CA GLN A 33 -1.36 -8.64 13.86
C GLN A 33 -0.09 -7.95 13.38
N GLN A 34 0.91 -7.87 14.25
CA GLN A 34 2.25 -7.38 13.90
C GLN A 34 3.18 -8.57 13.68
N TYR A 35 3.91 -8.59 12.58
CA TYR A 35 4.85 -9.68 12.30
C TYR A 35 6.24 -9.47 12.93
N HIS A 36 6.56 -8.23 13.31
CA HIS A 36 7.82 -7.84 13.97
C HIS A 36 9.11 -7.93 13.14
N THR A 37 9.06 -8.46 11.92
CA THR A 37 10.14 -8.48 10.92
C THR A 37 9.62 -8.03 9.55
N ASP A 38 10.50 -7.97 8.55
CA ASP A 38 10.18 -7.64 7.16
C ASP A 38 9.50 -8.81 6.40
N ILE A 39 9.05 -8.51 5.17
CA ILE A 39 8.37 -9.45 4.29
C ILE A 39 9.28 -10.59 3.81
N TYR A 40 10.59 -10.34 3.69
CA TYR A 40 11.56 -11.35 3.24
C TYR A 40 11.76 -12.45 4.28
N ALA A 41 11.72 -12.10 5.56
CA ALA A 41 11.75 -13.05 6.66
C ALA A 41 10.47 -13.91 6.68
N LEU A 42 9.28 -13.33 6.42
CA LEU A 42 8.05 -14.12 6.28
C LEU A 42 8.15 -15.09 5.09
N TYR A 43 8.53 -14.55 3.93
CA TYR A 43 8.70 -15.31 2.71
C TYR A 43 9.68 -16.49 2.86
N SER A 44 10.86 -16.23 3.43
CA SER A 44 11.90 -17.25 3.59
C SER A 44 11.50 -18.38 4.52
N GLU A 45 10.66 -18.11 5.53
CA GLU A 45 10.15 -19.14 6.42
C GLU A 45 9.04 -19.95 5.74
N LEU A 46 8.07 -19.30 5.10
CA LEU A 46 6.98 -20.00 4.38
C LEU A 46 7.48 -20.82 3.19
N LYS A 47 8.57 -20.42 2.54
CA LYS A 47 9.16 -21.18 1.43
C LYS A 47 9.82 -22.49 1.87
N LYS A 48 10.09 -22.69 3.17
CA LYS A 48 10.70 -23.94 3.68
C LYS A 48 9.71 -25.10 3.68
N ASP A 49 8.42 -24.83 3.77
CA ASP A 49 7.36 -25.83 3.84
C ASP A 49 6.10 -25.33 3.12
N GLU A 50 5.78 -25.96 1.98
CA GLU A 50 4.63 -25.60 1.15
C GLU A 50 3.28 -25.75 1.89
N TYR A 51 3.20 -26.68 2.85
CA TYR A 51 1.99 -26.96 3.63
C TYR A 51 1.78 -25.97 4.77
N PHE A 52 2.76 -25.11 5.04
CA PHE A 52 2.73 -24.20 6.17
C PHE A 52 2.15 -22.85 5.76
N ASP A 53 1.02 -22.47 6.34
CA ASP A 53 0.28 -21.24 6.01
C ASP A 53 0.74 -20.03 6.84
N THR A 54 0.33 -18.84 6.40
CA THR A 54 0.71 -17.56 7.01
C THR A 54 0.18 -17.41 8.43
N VAL A 55 -0.98 -17.98 8.75
CA VAL A 55 -1.61 -17.89 10.08
C VAL A 55 -0.87 -18.80 11.06
N SER A 56 -0.56 -20.03 10.65
CA SER A 56 0.26 -20.98 11.44
C SER A 56 1.65 -20.40 11.73
N MET A 57 2.27 -19.72 10.76
CA MET A 57 3.56 -19.03 10.96
C MET A 57 3.50 -17.95 12.04
N ILE A 58 2.40 -17.20 12.09
CA ILE A 58 2.20 -16.19 13.12
C ILE A 58 2.02 -16.86 14.48
N ALA A 59 1.18 -17.90 14.56
CA ALA A 59 0.90 -18.61 15.80
C ALA A 59 2.17 -19.25 16.41
N GLU A 60 3.09 -19.75 15.59
CA GLU A 60 4.38 -20.28 16.08
C GLU A 60 5.29 -19.20 16.67
N ARG A 61 5.23 -17.97 16.14
CA ARG A 61 6.10 -16.86 16.55
C ARG A 61 5.54 -16.07 17.72
N ASP A 62 4.22 -16.00 17.82
CA ASP A 62 3.50 -15.24 18.84
C ASP A 62 2.49 -16.15 19.55
N ALA A 63 2.88 -16.66 20.71
CA ALA A 63 2.03 -17.52 21.53
C ALA A 63 0.75 -16.83 22.06
N SER A 64 0.63 -15.50 21.91
CA SER A 64 -0.60 -14.76 22.23
C SER A 64 -1.60 -14.71 21.06
N PHE A 65 -1.21 -15.18 19.88
CA PHE A 65 -2.07 -15.27 18.72
C PHE A 65 -2.89 -16.56 18.78
N GLU A 66 -4.14 -16.45 19.23
CA GLU A 66 -5.03 -17.59 19.54
C GLU A 66 -5.91 -18.04 18.35
N TYR A 67 -5.54 -17.68 17.12
CA TYR A 67 -6.31 -17.99 15.92
C TYR A 67 -5.64 -19.06 15.06
N ASP A 68 -6.44 -19.80 14.29
CA ASP A 68 -5.97 -20.72 13.27
C ASP A 68 -6.38 -20.28 11.85
N GLU A 69 -5.88 -20.97 10.81
CA GLU A 69 -6.16 -20.66 9.41
C GLU A 69 -7.67 -20.54 9.12
N SER A 70 -8.49 -21.40 9.73
CA SER A 70 -9.94 -21.47 9.49
C SER A 70 -10.71 -20.30 10.11
N ASP A 71 -10.08 -19.52 10.99
CA ASP A 71 -10.67 -18.31 11.56
C ASP A 71 -10.76 -17.15 10.57
N PHE A 72 -9.98 -17.18 9.48
CA PHE A 72 -9.83 -16.09 8.53
C PHE A 72 -10.29 -16.47 7.12
N SER A 73 -11.02 -15.57 6.48
CA SER A 73 -11.40 -15.70 5.07
C SER A 73 -10.41 -15.01 4.13
N GLN A 74 -9.69 -14.01 4.64
CA GLN A 74 -8.80 -13.17 3.85
C GLN A 74 -7.62 -12.69 4.70
N ILE A 75 -6.44 -12.63 4.09
CA ILE A 75 -5.20 -12.18 4.69
C ILE A 75 -4.61 -11.08 3.80
N TYR A 76 -4.32 -9.92 4.39
CA TYR A 76 -3.68 -8.80 3.71
C TYR A 76 -2.38 -8.41 4.41
N LEU A 77 -1.31 -8.30 3.63
CA LEU A 77 0.04 -8.03 4.12
C LEU A 77 0.40 -6.57 3.79
N PHE A 78 0.51 -5.73 4.82
CA PHE A 78 0.96 -4.35 4.71
C PHE A 78 2.43 -4.27 5.15
N PHE A 79 3.32 -4.50 4.18
CA PHE A 79 4.76 -4.47 4.38
C PHE A 79 5.41 -3.39 3.54
N ASP A 80 6.56 -2.94 4.02
CA ASP A 80 7.49 -2.13 3.26
C ASP A 80 8.29 -3.07 2.34
N LEU A 81 8.42 -2.70 1.07
CA LEU A 81 9.25 -3.47 0.14
C LEU A 81 10.75 -3.14 0.28
N ASP A 82 11.12 -2.13 1.08
CA ASP A 82 12.48 -1.62 1.30
C ASP A 82 13.45 -1.76 0.10
N ALA A 83 13.03 -1.28 -1.08
CA ALA A 83 13.89 -1.25 -2.27
C ALA A 83 15.10 -0.31 -2.14
N GLN A 84 15.24 0.39 -1.01
CA GLN A 84 16.31 1.36 -0.78
C GLN A 84 17.64 0.69 -0.43
N HIS A 85 17.63 -0.55 0.10
CA HIS A 85 18.86 -1.28 0.44
C HIS A 85 19.58 -1.84 -0.79
N ASP A 86 18.84 -2.30 -1.80
CA ASP A 86 19.38 -3.06 -2.95
C ASP A 86 19.58 -2.19 -4.22
N GLY A 87 19.62 -0.86 -4.09
CA GLY A 87 20.01 0.04 -5.19
C GLY A 87 19.06 0.12 -6.40
N TYR A 88 17.86 -0.45 -6.32
CA TYR A 88 16.93 -0.64 -7.45
C TYR A 88 17.59 -1.40 -8.62
N GLU A 89 18.46 -2.34 -8.30
CA GLU A 89 19.11 -3.19 -9.29
C GLU A 89 18.15 -4.27 -9.82
N ALA A 90 18.50 -4.91 -10.94
CA ALA A 90 17.68 -5.96 -11.56
C ALA A 90 17.36 -7.11 -10.58
N GLU A 91 18.28 -7.43 -9.68
CA GLU A 91 18.11 -8.47 -8.66
C GLU A 91 17.03 -8.11 -7.63
N ALA A 92 16.90 -6.83 -7.26
CA ALA A 92 15.84 -6.36 -6.38
C ALA A 92 14.46 -6.54 -7.05
N LEU A 93 14.37 -6.27 -8.35
CA LEU A 93 13.15 -6.43 -9.13
C LEU A 93 12.69 -7.89 -9.17
N ASP A 94 13.60 -8.83 -9.39
CA ASP A 94 13.26 -10.25 -9.44
C ASP A 94 12.78 -10.76 -8.07
N LYS A 95 13.43 -10.31 -6.98
CA LYS A 95 12.94 -10.60 -5.61
C LYS A 95 11.52 -10.05 -5.39
N PHE A 96 11.24 -8.83 -5.86
CA PHE A 96 9.90 -8.27 -5.67
C PHE A 96 8.82 -8.99 -6.46
N ARG A 97 9.11 -9.37 -7.70
CA ARG A 97 8.19 -10.18 -8.49
C ARG A 97 7.93 -11.52 -7.82
N GLU A 98 8.97 -12.13 -7.25
CA GLU A 98 8.84 -13.37 -6.49
C GLU A 98 7.95 -13.19 -5.25
N LEU A 99 8.10 -12.09 -4.51
CA LEU A 99 7.24 -11.76 -3.37
C LEU A 99 5.78 -11.52 -3.79
N LEU A 100 5.54 -10.71 -4.82
CA LEU A 100 4.19 -10.42 -5.29
C LEU A 100 3.50 -11.67 -5.84
N ALA A 101 4.22 -12.53 -6.57
CA ALA A 101 3.69 -13.78 -7.08
C ALA A 101 3.42 -14.82 -5.97
N PHE A 102 4.19 -14.79 -4.88
CA PHE A 102 3.97 -15.68 -3.74
C PHE A 102 2.82 -15.22 -2.83
N PHE A 103 2.60 -13.91 -2.76
CA PHE A 103 1.56 -13.27 -1.95
C PHE A 103 0.54 -12.54 -2.83
N ASP A 104 -0.06 -13.24 -3.79
CA ASP A 104 -0.96 -12.67 -4.80
C ASP A 104 -2.46 -12.75 -4.42
N ASN A 105 -2.82 -13.70 -3.56
CA ASN A 105 -4.18 -14.08 -3.24
C ASN A 105 -4.47 -13.97 -1.73
N GLU A 106 -5.49 -13.19 -1.39
CA GLU A 106 -5.90 -12.99 0.00
C GLU A 106 -6.44 -14.26 0.66
N THR A 107 -6.89 -15.27 -0.08
CA THR A 107 -7.47 -16.50 0.48
C THR A 107 -6.48 -17.67 0.60
N ASP A 108 -5.19 -17.43 0.36
CA ASP A 108 -4.12 -18.44 0.48
C ASP A 108 -3.02 -17.93 1.41
N LYS A 109 -1.78 -17.71 0.94
CA LYS A 109 -0.68 -17.15 1.74
C LYS A 109 -0.89 -15.67 2.08
N GLY A 110 -1.91 -15.04 1.51
CA GLY A 110 -2.27 -13.65 1.74
C GLY A 110 -1.79 -12.73 0.62
N LYS A 111 -2.44 -11.57 0.51
CA LYS A 111 -2.18 -10.61 -0.56
C LYS A 111 -1.25 -9.49 -0.09
N LEU A 112 -0.09 -9.36 -0.73
CA LEU A 112 0.86 -8.29 -0.48
C LEU A 112 0.39 -6.98 -1.11
N LEU A 113 0.29 -5.96 -0.28
CA LEU A 113 -0.15 -4.63 -0.67
C LEU A 113 1.04 -3.68 -0.72
N ILE A 114 1.13 -2.92 -1.81
CA ILE A 114 2.33 -2.16 -2.13
C ILE A 114 2.24 -0.77 -1.54
N SER A 115 3.08 -0.51 -0.54
CA SER A 115 3.34 0.84 -0.05
C SER A 115 4.74 1.27 -0.44
N TYR A 116 4.87 2.47 -1.01
CA TYR A 116 6.15 2.99 -1.45
C TYR A 116 6.25 4.49 -1.17
N PRO A 117 7.33 4.97 -0.52
CA PRO A 117 8.50 4.23 -0.05
C PRO A 117 8.28 3.28 1.15
N MET A 118 7.19 3.44 1.89
CA MET A 118 6.83 2.65 3.09
C MET A 118 5.35 2.88 3.43
N VAL A 119 4.79 2.12 4.37
CA VAL A 119 3.38 2.21 4.80
C VAL A 119 2.97 3.62 5.26
N GLU A 120 3.88 4.41 5.82
CA GLU A 120 3.63 5.83 6.17
C GLU A 120 3.42 6.73 4.95
N ALA A 121 3.58 6.24 3.72
CA ALA A 121 3.20 6.96 2.50
C ALA A 121 1.78 7.52 2.59
N PHE A 122 0.86 6.77 3.20
CA PHE A 122 -0.54 7.18 3.37
C PHE A 122 -0.74 8.47 4.21
N ASP A 123 0.26 8.83 5.01
CA ASP A 123 0.28 10.08 5.78
C ASP A 123 0.74 11.31 4.98
N TYR A 124 1.34 11.12 3.79
CA TYR A 124 1.78 12.21 2.93
C TYR A 124 0.64 12.74 2.06
N PHE A 125 -0.35 13.39 2.69
CA PHE A 125 -1.55 13.89 2.01
C PHE A 125 -2.04 15.25 2.52
N SER A 126 -2.44 16.12 1.59
CA SER A 126 -3.23 17.32 1.86
C SER A 126 -4.42 17.41 0.90
N PRO A 127 -5.61 17.85 1.33
CA PRO A 127 -6.75 18.09 0.43
C PRO A 127 -6.43 18.96 -0.78
N ASN A 128 -5.45 19.87 -0.66
CA ASN A 128 -5.01 20.73 -1.75
C ASN A 128 -4.24 19.98 -2.85
N PHE A 129 -3.94 18.69 -2.66
CA PHE A 129 -3.30 17.86 -3.67
C PHE A 129 -4.31 17.31 -4.67
N LEU A 130 -5.58 17.18 -4.26
CA LEU A 130 -6.66 16.73 -5.13
C LEU A 130 -7.02 17.80 -6.16
N PRO A 131 -7.55 17.41 -7.33
CA PRO A 131 -8.09 18.35 -8.30
C PRO A 131 -9.13 19.27 -7.67
N ASN A 132 -8.95 20.57 -7.88
CA ASN A 132 -9.92 21.60 -7.49
C ASN A 132 -10.62 22.20 -8.71
N THR A 133 -11.77 22.83 -8.49
CA THR A 133 -12.68 23.29 -9.55
C THR A 133 -12.11 24.36 -10.47
N SER A 134 -11.04 25.06 -10.11
CA SER A 134 -10.46 26.14 -10.93
C SER A 134 -9.45 25.64 -11.96
N GLU A 135 -8.68 24.60 -11.65
CA GLU A 135 -7.58 24.13 -12.53
C GLU A 135 -7.63 22.63 -12.83
N ASN A 136 -8.52 21.88 -12.17
CA ASN A 136 -8.64 20.42 -12.22
C ASN A 136 -7.28 19.70 -12.14
N LYS A 137 -6.41 20.20 -11.26
CA LYS A 137 -5.00 19.86 -11.22
C LYS A 137 -4.66 18.96 -10.03
N LEU A 138 -4.22 17.72 -10.31
CA LEU A 138 -3.74 16.77 -9.31
C LEU A 138 -2.26 17.06 -9.01
N GLN A 139 -1.92 17.36 -7.76
CA GLN A 139 -0.52 17.54 -7.35
C GLN A 139 0.06 16.22 -6.89
N VAL A 140 0.92 15.62 -7.70
CA VAL A 140 1.61 14.36 -7.37
C VAL A 140 2.98 14.68 -6.83
N PHE A 141 3.28 14.21 -5.63
CA PHE A 141 4.58 14.42 -5.01
C PHE A 141 5.46 13.19 -5.14
N LEU A 142 6.68 13.42 -5.63
CA LEU A 142 7.71 12.39 -5.73
C LEU A 142 8.61 12.44 -4.50
N TYR A 143 8.84 11.29 -3.89
CA TYR A 143 9.96 11.15 -2.97
C TYR A 143 11.27 11.21 -3.76
N GLN A 144 12.22 11.97 -3.23
CA GLN A 144 13.60 11.94 -3.68
C GLN A 144 14.45 11.39 -2.57
N HIS A 145 15.30 10.43 -2.95
CA HIS A 145 16.33 9.93 -2.06
C HIS A 145 17.32 11.07 -1.79
N GLY A 146 17.47 11.42 -0.52
CA GLY A 146 18.38 12.44 -0.03
C GLY A 146 18.74 12.15 1.42
N ASP A 147 19.39 13.09 2.09
CA ASP A 147 19.92 12.88 3.45
C ASP A 147 18.81 12.60 4.49
N GLU A 148 17.60 13.10 4.27
CA GLU A 148 16.46 12.92 5.18
C GLU A 148 15.62 11.69 4.79
N LYS A 149 15.54 10.70 5.71
CA LYS A 149 14.66 9.53 5.58
C LYS A 149 13.20 9.96 5.35
N PHE A 150 12.49 9.26 4.46
CA PHE A 150 11.09 9.51 4.16
C PHE A 150 10.19 9.59 5.41
N LYS A 151 10.38 8.70 6.39
CA LYS A 151 9.63 8.70 7.66
C LYS A 151 9.70 10.04 8.41
N THR A 152 10.85 10.71 8.36
CA THR A 152 11.06 12.03 8.97
C THR A 152 10.29 13.11 8.18
N LYS A 153 10.36 13.07 6.84
CA LYS A 153 9.56 13.94 5.96
C LYS A 153 8.07 13.82 6.23
N VAL A 154 7.55 12.60 6.28
CA VAL A 154 6.14 12.32 6.58
C VAL A 154 5.75 12.84 7.95
N THR A 155 6.57 12.59 8.99
CA THR A 155 6.29 13.07 10.35
C THR A 155 6.19 14.60 10.39
N ARG A 156 7.13 15.30 9.74
CA ARG A 156 7.14 16.76 9.63
C ARG A 156 5.92 17.27 8.86
N PHE A 157 5.59 16.62 7.74
CA PHE A 157 4.43 16.93 6.93
C PHE A 157 3.12 16.76 7.72
N ARG A 158 2.96 15.64 8.42
CA ARG A 158 1.79 15.33 9.26
C ARG A 158 1.58 16.36 10.36
N LYS A 159 2.66 16.80 11.03
CA LYS A 159 2.59 17.86 12.05
C LYS A 159 2.10 19.20 11.47
N LYS A 160 2.55 19.55 10.25
CA LYS A 160 2.12 20.78 9.56
C LYS A 160 0.68 20.70 9.05
N ASN A 161 0.21 19.49 8.74
CA ASN A 161 -1.07 19.22 8.09
C ASN A 161 -2.00 18.39 8.99
N GLN A 162 -1.97 18.60 10.31
CA GLN A 162 -2.61 17.71 11.29
C GLN A 162 -4.14 17.57 11.14
N SER A 163 -4.79 18.49 10.41
CA SER A 163 -6.22 18.49 10.08
C SER A 163 -6.53 18.08 8.63
N ALA A 164 -5.54 17.56 7.88
CA ALA A 164 -5.64 17.34 6.46
C ALA A 164 -6.43 16.07 6.10
N GLY A 165 -7.74 16.26 5.96
CA GLY A 165 -8.67 15.38 5.25
C GLY A 165 -9.08 14.12 6.01
N ASN A 166 -10.34 13.72 5.79
CA ASN A 166 -10.85 12.45 6.23
C ASN A 166 -10.29 11.30 5.37
N LEU A 167 -10.44 10.07 5.85
CA LEU A 167 -9.95 8.85 5.19
C LEU A 167 -10.29 8.79 3.70
N SER A 168 -11.52 9.16 3.31
CA SER A 168 -11.96 9.07 1.92
C SER A 168 -11.14 9.97 0.98
N LEU A 169 -10.80 11.19 1.38
CA LEU A 169 -9.97 12.07 0.54
C LEU A 169 -8.54 11.54 0.36
N LYS A 170 -8.00 10.87 1.39
CA LYS A 170 -6.70 10.19 1.27
C LYS A 170 -6.77 9.08 0.24
N VAL A 171 -7.78 8.22 0.34
CA VAL A 171 -8.00 7.13 -0.63
C VAL A 171 -8.13 7.70 -2.03
N ASP A 172 -9.02 8.68 -2.24
CA ASP A 172 -9.21 9.33 -3.53
C ASP A 172 -7.87 9.79 -4.13
N TYR A 173 -7.03 10.46 -3.32
CA TYR A 173 -5.73 10.93 -3.77
C TYR A 173 -4.81 9.78 -4.18
N PHE A 174 -4.64 8.77 -3.32
CA PHE A 174 -3.77 7.63 -3.60
C PHE A 174 -4.30 6.71 -4.70
N VAL A 175 -5.58 6.80 -5.06
CA VAL A 175 -6.11 6.19 -6.28
C VAL A 175 -5.71 7.01 -7.49
N LEU A 176 -5.94 8.33 -7.45
CA LEU A 176 -5.67 9.22 -8.58
C LEU A 176 -4.18 9.33 -8.94
N ILE A 177 -3.25 9.22 -7.98
CA ILE A 177 -1.81 9.23 -8.30
C ILE A 177 -1.41 8.10 -9.26
N ASN A 178 -2.16 6.98 -9.30
CA ASN A 178 -1.83 5.87 -10.18
C ASN A 178 -1.96 6.27 -11.64
N PHE A 179 -2.79 7.26 -11.98
CA PHE A 179 -2.87 7.83 -13.33
C PHE A 179 -1.60 8.58 -13.75
N ALA A 180 -0.73 8.96 -12.79
CA ALA A 180 0.57 9.55 -13.08
C ALA A 180 1.66 8.49 -13.31
N LEU A 181 1.42 7.25 -12.89
CA LEU A 181 2.40 6.15 -12.86
C LEU A 181 2.07 5.03 -13.88
N LEU A 182 0.78 4.78 -14.12
CA LEU A 182 0.25 3.68 -14.91
C LEU A 182 -0.29 4.15 -16.27
N ASP A 183 -0.46 3.21 -17.19
CA ASP A 183 -1.14 3.45 -18.46
C ASP A 183 -2.66 3.54 -18.24
N GLU A 184 -3.35 4.36 -19.03
CA GLU A 184 -4.80 4.62 -18.87
C GLU A 184 -5.69 3.38 -19.08
N GLU A 185 -5.18 2.35 -19.75
CA GLU A 185 -5.90 1.11 -20.00
C GLU A 185 -5.85 0.19 -18.77
N ASP A 186 -7.01 -0.16 -18.23
CA ASP A 186 -7.16 -1.15 -17.15
C ASP A 186 -6.48 -0.80 -15.80
N ILE A 187 -6.41 0.50 -15.48
CA ILE A 187 -5.84 1.01 -14.21
C ILE A 187 -6.41 0.30 -12.99
N PHE A 188 -7.71 -0.01 -12.98
CA PHE A 188 -8.34 -0.70 -11.84
C PHE A 188 -7.67 -2.04 -11.53
N ASN A 189 -7.50 -2.91 -12.53
CA ASN A 189 -6.86 -4.20 -12.32
C ASN A 189 -5.36 -4.05 -12.04
N GLN A 190 -4.68 -3.10 -12.70
CA GLN A 190 -3.27 -2.82 -12.42
C GLN A 190 -3.02 -2.33 -10.99
N ILE A 191 -3.93 -1.56 -10.41
CA ILE A 191 -3.88 -1.16 -9.00
C ILE A 191 -4.04 -2.40 -8.10
N ILE A 192 -5.03 -3.25 -8.38
CA ILE A 192 -5.36 -4.39 -7.50
C ILE A 192 -4.29 -5.48 -7.52
N ASP A 193 -3.78 -5.82 -8.70
CA ASP A 193 -2.65 -6.74 -8.86
C ASP A 193 -1.36 -6.15 -8.28
N GLY A 194 -1.12 -4.85 -8.51
CA GLY A 194 0.03 -4.15 -7.95
C GLY A 194 1.35 -4.45 -8.66
N THR A 195 1.48 -5.58 -9.36
CA THR A 195 2.69 -5.94 -10.12
C THR A 195 3.05 -4.84 -11.12
N THR A 196 2.09 -4.39 -11.94
CA THR A 196 2.33 -3.31 -12.90
C THR A 196 2.76 -2.00 -12.22
N MET A 197 2.13 -1.67 -11.08
CA MET A 197 2.48 -0.47 -10.31
C MET A 197 3.93 -0.51 -9.82
N LEU A 198 4.38 -1.66 -9.32
CA LEU A 198 5.75 -1.81 -8.87
C LEU A 198 6.75 -1.75 -10.03
N GLU A 199 6.47 -2.43 -11.13
CA GLU A 199 7.35 -2.43 -12.30
C GLU A 199 7.53 -1.02 -12.86
N ARG A 200 6.43 -0.26 -12.98
CA ARG A 200 6.46 1.15 -13.38
C ARG A 200 7.23 2.01 -12.38
N GLN A 201 7.02 1.79 -11.08
CA GLN A 201 7.75 2.50 -10.03
C GLN A 201 9.26 2.27 -10.15
N ILE A 202 9.70 1.03 -10.36
CA ILE A 202 11.12 0.70 -10.50
C ILE A 202 11.70 1.31 -11.78
N GLN A 203 10.97 1.27 -12.90
CA GLN A 203 11.39 1.92 -14.14
C GLN A 203 11.59 3.43 -13.97
N GLU A 204 10.67 4.12 -13.27
CA GLU A 204 10.77 5.56 -12.97
C GLU A 204 11.97 5.88 -12.06
N VAL A 205 12.27 5.01 -11.11
CA VAL A 205 13.47 5.16 -10.28
C VAL A 205 14.75 4.94 -11.09
N ALA A 206 14.82 3.86 -11.86
CA ALA A 206 16.01 3.53 -12.65
C ALA A 206 16.32 4.62 -13.69
N SER A 207 15.31 5.07 -14.42
CA SER A 207 15.48 6.01 -15.54
C SER A 207 15.54 7.48 -15.14
N LYS A 208 14.76 7.89 -14.12
CA LYS A 208 14.57 9.31 -13.77
C LYS A 208 14.86 9.63 -12.29
N LYS A 209 15.21 8.62 -11.47
CA LYS A 209 15.38 8.76 -10.01
C LYS A 209 14.13 9.31 -9.31
N ARG A 210 12.96 8.95 -9.84
CA ARG A 210 11.65 9.40 -9.35
C ARG A 210 10.96 8.30 -8.56
N VAL A 211 10.59 8.62 -7.32
CA VAL A 211 9.79 7.72 -6.49
C VAL A 211 8.38 8.27 -6.35
N TYR A 212 7.36 7.59 -6.86
CA TYR A 212 5.97 7.95 -6.57
C TYR A 212 5.62 7.47 -5.17
N ILE A 213 4.85 8.28 -4.45
CA ILE A 213 4.41 7.96 -3.10
C ILE A 213 3.08 7.21 -3.21
N VAL A 214 3.11 5.88 -3.25
CA VAL A 214 1.92 5.01 -3.38
C VAL A 214 1.58 4.31 -2.07
N SER A 215 0.32 3.89 -1.89
CA SER A 215 -0.16 3.33 -0.63
C SER A 215 -0.93 2.03 -0.80
N GLY A 216 -0.49 0.99 -0.08
CA GLY A 216 -1.15 -0.30 -0.02
C GLY A 216 -2.54 -0.22 0.64
N TYR A 217 -2.78 0.77 1.50
CA TYR A 217 -4.12 1.02 2.05
C TYR A 217 -5.11 1.46 0.97
N ALA A 218 -4.69 2.28 0.01
CA ALA A 218 -5.55 2.67 -1.11
C ALA A 218 -5.80 1.49 -2.05
N GLN A 219 -4.76 0.68 -2.34
CA GLN A 219 -4.90 -0.57 -3.09
C GLN A 219 -5.91 -1.51 -2.42
N PHE A 220 -5.79 -1.73 -1.10
CA PHE A 220 -6.74 -2.54 -0.34
C PHE A 220 -8.18 -2.03 -0.45
N ILE A 221 -8.39 -0.73 -0.20
CA ILE A 221 -9.74 -0.15 -0.17
C ILE A 221 -10.41 -0.23 -1.54
N VAL A 222 -9.67 0.05 -2.62
CA VAL A 222 -10.20 -0.11 -3.99
C VAL A 222 -10.49 -1.56 -4.33
N GLY A 223 -9.58 -2.49 -4.00
CA GLY A 223 -9.81 -3.91 -4.24
C GLY A 223 -11.00 -4.45 -3.47
N TYR A 224 -11.15 -4.03 -2.22
CA TYR A 224 -12.21 -4.48 -1.31
C TYR A 224 -13.59 -3.91 -1.69
N PHE A 225 -13.70 -2.61 -2.02
CA PHE A 225 -14.99 -2.02 -2.44
C PHE A 225 -15.32 -2.19 -3.93
N GLY A 226 -14.33 -2.61 -4.73
CA GLY A 226 -14.48 -2.99 -6.13
C GLY A 226 -14.61 -1.82 -7.12
N SER A 227 -14.86 -2.16 -8.38
CA SER A 227 -14.79 -1.22 -9.52
C SER A 227 -15.79 -0.08 -9.43
N LYS A 228 -16.97 -0.30 -8.84
CA LYS A 228 -17.95 0.77 -8.67
C LYS A 228 -17.41 1.91 -7.78
N TYR A 229 -16.71 1.56 -6.70
CA TYR A 229 -16.09 2.56 -5.82
C TYR A 229 -15.00 3.35 -6.55
N PHE A 230 -14.18 2.65 -7.34
CA PHE A 230 -13.19 3.26 -8.21
C PHE A 230 -13.83 4.24 -9.23
N ASP A 231 -14.87 3.81 -9.94
CA ASP A 231 -15.58 4.64 -10.92
C ASP A 231 -16.20 5.90 -10.30
N ASP A 232 -16.70 5.80 -9.07
CA ASP A 232 -17.28 6.94 -8.36
C ASP A 232 -16.21 7.98 -7.99
N ILE A 233 -14.98 7.56 -7.66
CA ILE A 233 -13.82 8.48 -7.52
C ILE A 233 -13.55 9.16 -8.85
N LEU A 234 -13.47 8.42 -9.95
CA LEU A 234 -13.17 8.98 -11.27
C LEU A 234 -14.19 10.02 -11.71
N LYS A 235 -15.47 9.76 -11.47
CA LYS A 235 -16.57 10.70 -11.74
C LYS A 235 -16.48 11.95 -10.86
N LYS A 236 -16.14 11.78 -9.57
CA LYS A 236 -16.03 12.87 -8.61
C LYS A 236 -15.00 13.93 -9.03
N TYR A 237 -13.92 13.52 -9.68
CA TYR A 237 -12.80 14.40 -10.06
C TYR A 237 -12.70 14.68 -11.56
N ASP A 238 -13.70 14.31 -12.37
CA ASP A 238 -13.69 14.48 -13.83
C ASP A 238 -12.34 14.06 -14.43
N TYR A 239 -11.92 12.81 -14.15
CA TYR A 239 -10.53 12.36 -14.36
C TYR A 239 -10.03 12.57 -15.80
N GLN A 240 -10.93 12.54 -16.79
CA GLN A 240 -10.61 12.75 -18.21
C GLN A 240 -10.10 14.17 -18.51
N LYS A 241 -10.41 15.14 -17.66
CA LYS A 241 -9.93 16.52 -17.78
C LYS A 241 -8.86 16.84 -16.73
N MET A 242 -8.40 15.84 -15.98
CA MET A 242 -7.46 16.04 -14.90
C MET A 242 -6.07 16.33 -15.47
N ILE A 243 -5.42 17.36 -14.94
CA ILE A 243 -4.03 17.69 -15.28
C ILE A 243 -3.15 17.20 -14.14
N VAL A 244 -2.23 16.28 -14.44
CA VAL A 244 -1.25 15.80 -13.47
C VAL A 244 -0.07 16.77 -13.38
N ASP A 245 0.19 17.27 -12.17
CA ASP A 245 1.30 18.17 -11.84
C ASP A 245 2.27 17.49 -10.89
N VAL A 246 3.37 17.03 -11.46
CA VAL A 246 4.39 16.29 -10.72
C VAL A 246 5.35 17.27 -10.04
N LYS A 247 5.44 17.18 -8.72
CA LYS A 247 6.28 18.03 -7.84
C LYS A 247 7.22 17.17 -7.00
N GLU A 248 8.24 17.80 -6.43
CA GLU A 248 9.16 17.15 -5.49
C GLU A 248 8.64 17.27 -4.04
N ALA A 249 8.76 16.19 -3.26
CA ALA A 249 8.41 16.15 -1.85
C ALA A 249 9.50 16.83 -0.99
N ASN A 250 9.27 18.13 -0.69
CA ASN A 250 10.08 18.95 0.22
C ASN A 250 9.66 18.83 1.70
#